data_AF-A0AAC8PV09-F1
#
_entry.id   AF-A0AAC8PV09-F1
#
_cell.length_a   1.000
_cell.length_b   1.000
_cell.length_c   1.000
_cell.angle_alpha   90.00
_cell.angle_beta   90.00
_cell.angle_gamma   90.00
#
_symmetry.space_group_name_H-M   'P 1'
#
loop_
_entity.id
_entity.type
_entity.pdbx_description
1 polymer ?
#
loop_
_entity_poly.entity_id
_entity_poly.type
_entity_poly.pdbx_seq_one_letter_code
_entity_poly.pdbx_strand_id
1 'polypeptide(L)' 'MIANPDWKSVINALLKNRTQAELSGLTGVPQSTISELLRGKPKERLSFNNGASLLNQLKKDQQKPPSSN' A
#
# COMPACT_ATOMS: atom_id res chain seq x y z
N MET A 1 -21.54 7.23 3.49
CA MET A 1 -20.88 5.91 3.48
C MET A 1 -19.40 6.16 3.27
N ILE A 2 -18.54 5.80 4.24
CA ILE A 2 -17.09 5.91 4.04
C ILE A 2 -16.72 4.78 3.09
N ALA A 3 -16.49 5.11 1.82
CA ALA A 3 -16.07 4.14 0.82
C ALA A 3 -14.81 3.45 1.33
N ASN A 4 -14.84 2.11 1.43
CA ASN A 4 -13.63 1.35 1.71
C ASN A 4 -12.56 1.78 0.69
N PRO A 5 -11.37 2.22 1.13
CA PRO A 5 -10.33 2.63 0.20
C PRO A 5 -10.04 1.50 -0.78
N ASP A 6 -9.90 1.83 -2.06
CA ASP A 6 -9.52 0.87 -3.09
C ASP A 6 -8.06 0.45 -2.86
N TRP A 7 -7.89 -0.59 -2.05
CA TRP A 7 -6.59 -1.12 -1.67
C TRP A 7 -5.79 -1.57 -2.88
N LYS A 8 -6.43 -2.04 -3.95
CA LYS A 8 -5.72 -2.43 -5.17
C LYS A 8 -5.04 -1.22 -5.80
N SER A 9 -5.73 -0.09 -5.89
CA SER A 9 -5.16 1.17 -6.39
C SER A 9 -4.04 1.69 -5.48
N VAL A 10 -4.22 1.63 -4.15
CA VAL A 10 -3.17 2.02 -3.18
C VAL A 10 -1.91 1.17 -3.37
N ILE A 11 -2.05 -0.16 -3.45
CA ILE A 11 -0.90 -1.05 -3.63
C ILE A 11 -0.25 -0.85 -5.01
N ASN A 12 -1.03 -0.67 -6.08
CA ASN A 12 -0.48 -0.37 -7.41
C ASN A 12 0.37 0.91 -7.41
N ALA A 13 -0.09 1.97 -6.74
CA ALA A 13 0.66 3.22 -6.63
C ALA A 13 1.97 3.03 -5.85
N LEU A 14 1.92 2.29 -4.73
CA LEU A 14 3.09 2.00 -3.91
C LEU A 14 4.13 1.14 -4.64
N LEU A 15 3.68 0.15 -5.42
CA LEU A 15 4.53 -0.77 -6.18
C LEU A 15 5.07 -0.18 -7.49
N LYS A 16 4.67 1.04 -7.89
CA LYS A 16 5.11 1.66 -9.15
C LYS A 16 6.63 1.69 -9.31
N ASN A 17 7.36 1.92 -8.22
CA ASN A 17 8.82 2.05 -8.21
C ASN A 17 9.51 1.06 -7.25
N ARG A 18 8.82 0.01 -6.79
CA ARG A 18 9.37 -0.97 -5.85
C ARG A 18 8.66 -2.32 -5.94
N THR A 19 9.35 -3.37 -5.55
CA THR A 19 8.82 -4.72 -5.42
C THR A 19 7.93 -4.87 -4.18
N GLN A 20 7.16 -5.97 -4.13
CA GLN A 20 6.38 -6.31 -2.94
C GLN A 20 7.26 -6.55 -1.71
N ALA A 21 8.48 -7.07 -1.91
CA ALA A 21 9.44 -7.30 -0.84
C ALA A 21 9.93 -6.00 -0.22
N GLU A 22 10.30 -5.03 -1.06
CA GLU A 22 10.70 -3.69 -0.60
C GLU A 22 9.56 -2.96 0.10
N LEU A 23 8.33 -3.03 -0.45
CA LEU A 23 7.17 -2.43 0.20
C LEU A 23 6.88 -3.07 1.56
N SER A 24 7.04 -4.39 1.66
CA SER A 24 6.88 -5.13 2.91
C SER A 24 7.91 -4.70 3.96
N GLY A 25 9.17 -4.56 3.57
CA GLY A 25 10.24 -4.04 4.44
C GLY A 25 9.99 -2.61 4.91
N LEU A 26 9.44 -1.74 4.05
CA LEU A 26 9.18 -0.33 4.38
C LEU A 26 7.97 -0.15 5.31
N THR A 27 6.92 -0.96 5.13
CA THR A 27 5.63 -0.76 5.81
C THR A 27 5.41 -1.72 6.97
N GLY A 28 6.21 -2.78 7.07
CA GLY A 28 5.99 -3.90 7.99
C GLY A 28 4.81 -4.79 7.60
N VAL A 29 4.13 -4.51 6.49
CA VAL A 29 2.98 -5.31 6.03
C VAL A 29 3.48 -6.57 5.32
N PRO A 30 3.00 -7.77 5.67
CA PRO A 30 3.46 -9.01 5.04
C PRO A 30 3.22 -9.02 3.53
N GLN A 31 4.17 -9.56 2.75
CA GLN A 31 4.03 -9.71 1.30
C GLN A 31 2.74 -10.46 0.89
N SER A 32 2.33 -11.46 1.66
CA SER A 32 1.06 -12.18 1.45
C SER A 32 -0.14 -11.25 1.51
N THR A 33 -0.15 -10.30 2.45
CA THR A 33 -1.20 -9.28 2.57
C THR A 33 -1.17 -8.33 1.38
N ILE A 34 0.02 -7.87 0.96
CA ILE A 34 0.17 -7.00 -0.22
C ILE A 34 -0.37 -7.70 -1.47
N SER A 35 -0.04 -8.99 -1.66
CA SER A 35 -0.49 -9.80 -2.79
C SER A 35 -2.02 -10.01 -2.80
N GLU A 36 -2.63 -10.24 -1.64
CA GLU A 36 -4.08 -10.34 -1.51
C GLU A 36 -4.81 -9.04 -1.86
N LEU A 37 -4.31 -7.92 -1.35
CA LEU A 37 -4.85 -6.59 -1.64
C LEU A 37 -4.69 -6.24 -3.14
N LEU A 38 -3.56 -6.59 -3.74
CA LEU A 38 -3.30 -6.39 -5.17
C LEU A 38 -4.27 -7.19 -6.06
N ARG A 39 -4.67 -8.39 -5.61
CA ARG A 39 -5.68 -9.22 -6.29
C ARG A 39 -7.10 -8.67 -6.15
N GLY A 40 -7.29 -7.59 -5.38
CA GLY A 40 -8.61 -7.02 -5.12
C GLY A 40 -9.49 -7.93 -4.27
N LYS A 41 -8.90 -8.90 -3.56
CA LYS A 41 -9.68 -9.73 -2.63
C LYS A 41 -10.13 -8.84 -1.48
N PRO A 42 -11.44 -8.77 -1.18
CA PRO A 42 -11.91 -8.05 -0.01
C PRO A 42 -11.30 -8.72 1.22
N LYS A 43 -10.33 -8.06 1.84
CA LYS A 43 -9.78 -8.54 3.09
C LYS A 43 -10.72 -8.05 4.18
N GLU A 44 -11.67 -8.90 4.58
CA GLU A 44 -12.64 -8.61 5.66
C GLU A 44 -11.94 -8.08 6.93
N ARG A 45 -10.67 -8.46 7.13
CA ARG A 45 -9.84 -8.04 8.24
C ARG A 45 -8.46 -7.58 7.78
N LEU A 46 -8.39 -6.56 6.93
CA LEU A 46 -7.16 -5.77 6.90
C LEU A 46 -7.03 -5.11 8.28
N SER A 47 -6.01 -5.48 9.05
CA SER A 47 -5.74 -4.83 10.33
C SER A 47 -5.62 -3.32 10.11
N PHE A 48 -6.25 -2.53 11.00
CA PHE A 48 -6.18 -1.08 10.97
C PHE A 48 -4.73 -0.59 10.84
N ASN A 49 -3.79 -1.23 11.54
CA ASN A 49 -2.37 -0.89 11.50
C ASN A 49 -1.77 -1.12 10.11
N ASN A 50 -2.11 -2.22 9.43
CA ASN A 50 -1.60 -2.49 8.08
C ASN A 50 -2.14 -1.46 7.07
N GLY A 51 -3.44 -1.14 7.18
CA GLY A 51 -4.04 -0.10 6.35
C GLY A 51 -3.40 1.27 6.58
N ALA A 52 -3.21 1.67 7.84
CA ALA A 52 -2.57 2.92 8.20
C ALA A 52 -1.12 3.00 7.69
N SER A 53 -0.33 1.92 7.82
CA SER A 53 1.05 1.87 7.31
C SER A 53 1.12 2.07 5.80
N LEU A 54 0.23 1.43 5.02
CA LEU A 54 0.18 1.59 3.57
C LEU A 54 -0.22 3.01 3.16
N LEU A 55 -1.25 3.58 3.78
CA LEU A 55 -1.70 4.94 3.50
C LEU A 55 -0.66 5.99 3.88
N ASN A 56 0.02 5.81 5.03
CA ASN A 56 1.11 6.68 5.45
C ASN A 56 2.28 6.62 4.45
N GLN A 57 2.63 5.43 3.95
CA GLN A 57 3.66 5.30 2.93
C GLN A 57 3.26 5.98 1.63
N LEU A 58 2.00 5.83 1.20
CA LEU A 58 1.50 6.47 -0.02
C LEU A 58 1.55 8.00 0.11
N LYS A 59 1.17 8.54 1.26
CA LYS A 59 1.27 9.97 1.56
C LYS A 59 2.72 10.46 1.53
N LYS A 60 3.65 9.69 2.11
CA LYS A 60 5.10 10.01 2.05
C LYS A 60 5.62 10.03 0.62
N ASP A 61 5.19 9.08 -0.21
CA ASP A 61 5.61 9.00 -1.61
C ASP A 61 5.05 10.17 -2.44
N GLN A 62 3.81 10.61 -2.16
CA GLN A 62 3.20 11.78 -2.80
C GLN A 62 3.82 13.11 -2.35
N GLN A 63 4.38 13.16 -1.14
CA GLN A 63 5.04 14.36 -0.60
C GLN A 63 6.49 14.48 -1.02
N LYS A 64 7.12 13.41 -1.52
CA LYS A 64 8.41 13.56 -2.20
C LYS A 64 8.14 14.26 -3.54
N PRO A 65 8.69 15.48 -3.78
CA PRO A 65 8.65 16.06 -5.11
C PRO A 65 9.28 15.07 -6.09
N PRO A 66 8.90 15.10 -7.39
CA PRO A 66 9.64 14.35 -8.39
C PRO A 66 11.11 14.75 -8.24
N SER A 67 11.97 13.81 -7.84
CA SER A 67 13.41 14.04 -7.97
C SER A 67 13.64 14.26 -9.45
N SER A 68 13.84 15.53 -9.81
CA SER A 68 14.47 15.92 -11.06
C SER A 68 15.74 15.10 -11.19
N ASN A 69 15.74 14.22 -12.17
CA ASN A 69 16.94 13.57 -12.68
C ASN A 69 17.05 13.98 -14.15
#